data_AF-A0A9W6F7C6-F1
#
_entry.id   AF-A0A9W6F7C6-F1
#
_cell.length_a   1.000
_cell.length_b   1.000
_cell.length_c   1.000
_cell.angle_alpha   90.00
_cell.angle_beta   90.00
_cell.angle_gamma   90.00
#
_symmetry.space_group_name_H-M   'P 1'
#
loop_
_entity.id
_entity.type
_entity.pdbx_description
1 polymer ?
#
loop_
_entity_poly.entity_id
_entity_poly.type
_entity_poly.pdbx_seq_one_letter_code
_entity_poly.pdbx_strand_id
1 'polypeptide(L)'
;MLAQLRPSLRTGRQAFRAGRQTPAARPVIRTQAYVEASTSYAVLQQAVAYAVVLGAEGVYTRSQLPEGTPGRPEVLPVAGGVGATLAVSALVAANNDLLFTPAFIVGLISSGAMLAYTVKRTIDTKQDDSDWPGPKAWPATMALISFFALNVFIQAIRAEL
;
A
#
# COMPACT_ATOMS: atom_id res chain seq x y z
N MET A 1 -19.17 56.53 -67.47
CA MET A 1 -19.69 55.79 -68.63
C MET A 1 -19.98 54.36 -68.17
N LEU A 2 -21.17 53.88 -68.49
CA LEU A 2 -21.79 52.61 -68.10
C LEU A 2 -21.13 51.36 -68.72
N ALA A 3 -21.58 50.20 -68.21
CA ALA A 3 -21.64 48.85 -68.81
C ALA A 3 -20.45 47.91 -68.46
N GLN A 4 -20.64 46.94 -67.55
CA GLN A 4 -21.30 45.62 -67.73
C GLN A 4 -20.54 44.66 -68.67
N LEU A 5 -20.08 43.52 -68.15
CA LEU A 5 -20.55 42.17 -68.53
C LEU A 5 -19.77 41.06 -67.77
N ARG A 6 -20.54 40.13 -67.18
CA ARG A 6 -20.18 38.89 -66.46
C ARG A 6 -19.58 37.83 -67.43
N PRO A 7 -19.44 36.54 -67.05
CA PRO A 7 -18.74 35.89 -65.94
C PRO A 7 -17.71 34.85 -66.47
N SER A 8 -16.76 34.41 -65.65
CA SER A 8 -16.10 33.11 -65.90
C SER A 8 -16.17 32.25 -64.65
N LEU A 9 -17.15 31.33 -64.65
CA LEU A 9 -17.19 30.18 -63.75
C LEU A 9 -15.99 29.29 -64.08
N ARG A 10 -14.85 29.57 -63.44
CA ARG A 10 -13.74 28.62 -63.42
C ARG A 10 -13.87 27.79 -62.15
N THR A 11 -14.53 26.66 -62.33
CA THR A 11 -14.62 25.52 -61.41
C THR A 11 -13.21 24.99 -61.15
N GLY A 12 -12.44 25.70 -60.33
CA GLY A 12 -11.18 25.23 -59.80
C GLY A 12 -11.48 24.32 -58.63
N ARG A 13 -11.54 23.00 -58.89
CA ARG A 13 -11.45 21.96 -57.87
C ARG A 13 -10.26 22.29 -56.97
N GLN A 14 -10.55 22.91 -55.82
CA GLN A 14 -9.63 22.93 -54.69
C GLN A 14 -9.50 21.48 -54.26
N ALA A 15 -8.48 20.82 -54.81
CA ALA A 15 -7.98 19.58 -54.27
C ALA A 15 -7.61 19.89 -52.82
N PHE A 16 -8.49 19.50 -51.90
CA PHE A 16 -8.16 19.27 -50.51
C PHE A 16 -7.00 18.28 -50.51
N ARG A 17 -5.78 18.82 -50.55
CA ARG A 17 -4.58 18.06 -50.21
C ARG A 17 -4.71 17.84 -48.72
N ALA A 18 -5.38 16.74 -48.36
CA ALA A 18 -5.36 16.18 -47.04
C ALA A 18 -3.90 15.88 -46.72
N GLY A 19 -3.19 16.88 -46.20
CA GLY A 19 -1.97 16.67 -45.46
C GLY A 19 -2.37 15.77 -44.31
N ARG A 20 -2.10 14.47 -44.47
CA ARG A 20 -2.16 13.50 -43.38
C ARG A 20 -1.14 13.99 -42.38
N GLN A 21 -1.58 14.83 -41.44
CA GLN A 21 -0.83 15.09 -40.23
C GLN A 21 -0.80 13.75 -39.53
N THR A 22 0.31 13.03 -39.68
CA THR A 22 0.63 11.89 -38.85
C THR A 22 0.53 12.41 -37.42
N PRO A 23 -0.40 11.93 -36.58
CA PRO A 23 -0.40 12.35 -35.19
C PRO A 23 0.97 11.97 -34.65
N ALA A 24 1.76 12.97 -34.26
CA ALA A 24 3.00 12.71 -33.54
C ALA A 24 2.61 11.81 -32.37
N ALA A 25 3.14 10.59 -32.37
CA ALA A 25 2.91 9.67 -31.28
C ALA A 25 3.30 10.43 -30.01
N ARG A 26 2.31 10.74 -29.16
CA ARG A 26 2.60 11.33 -27.86
C ARG A 26 3.64 10.41 -27.22
N PRO A 27 4.80 10.91 -26.78
CA PRO A 27 5.69 10.08 -26.01
C PRO A 27 4.85 9.55 -24.85
N VAL A 28 4.65 8.23 -24.83
CA VAL A 28 4.14 7.56 -23.65
C VAL A 28 5.25 7.77 -22.65
N ILE A 29 5.13 8.83 -21.85
CA ILE A 29 5.93 9.00 -20.65
C ILE A 29 5.47 7.83 -19.78
N ARG A 30 6.17 6.70 -19.90
CA ARG A 30 6.21 5.73 -18.83
C ARG A 30 6.95 6.44 -17.72
N THR A 31 6.20 7.16 -16.91
CA THR A 31 6.60 7.41 -15.54
C THR A 31 6.59 6.03 -14.91
N GLN A 32 7.66 5.24 -15.09
CA GLN A 32 8.05 4.39 -13.97
C GLN A 32 8.26 5.40 -12.86
N ALA A 33 7.37 5.38 -11.88
CA ALA A 33 7.63 6.06 -10.65
C ALA A 33 8.92 5.40 -10.14
N TYR A 34 10.05 6.06 -10.38
CA TYR A 34 11.19 5.91 -9.51
C TYR A 34 10.57 6.14 -8.14
N VAL A 35 10.44 5.07 -7.34
CA VAL A 35 9.96 5.21 -5.98
C VAL A 35 10.96 6.15 -5.35
N GLU A 36 10.56 7.41 -5.23
CA GLU A 36 11.41 8.45 -4.72
C GLU A 36 11.89 7.91 -3.37
N ALA A 37 13.20 7.87 -3.13
CA ALA A 37 13.75 7.17 -1.95
C ALA A 37 13.02 7.57 -0.67
N SER A 38 12.49 8.81 -0.61
CA SER A 38 11.55 9.33 0.39
C SER A 38 10.38 8.39 0.72
N THR A 39 9.74 7.80 -0.28
CA THR A 39 8.58 6.90 -0.17
C THR A 39 8.98 5.54 0.40
N SER A 40 10.07 4.93 -0.09
CA SER A 40 10.60 3.67 0.45
C SER A 40 11.05 3.83 1.91
N TYR A 41 11.69 4.95 2.25
CA TYR A 41 12.07 5.27 3.63
C TYR A 41 10.86 5.52 4.54
N ALA A 42 9.79 6.14 4.03
CA ALA A 42 8.56 6.32 4.81
C ALA A 42 7.86 4.97 5.10
N VAL A 43 7.79 4.10 4.10
CA VAL A 43 7.27 2.72 4.24
C VAL A 43 8.11 1.94 5.25
N LEU A 44 9.45 2.06 5.18
CA LEU A 44 10.37 1.44 6.12
C LEU A 44 10.09 1.88 7.56
N GLN A 45 9.97 3.19 7.81
CA GLN A 45 9.71 3.73 9.15
C GLN A 45 8.39 3.21 9.71
N GLN A 46 7.33 3.18 8.89
CA GLN A 46 6.04 2.66 9.28
C GLN A 46 6.07 1.15 9.55
N ALA A 47 6.80 0.38 8.73
CA ALA A 47 6.96 -1.07 8.92
C ALA A 47 7.74 -1.39 10.21
N VAL A 48 8.84 -0.68 10.47
CA VAL A 48 9.62 -0.85 11.71
C VAL A 48 8.78 -0.45 12.92
N ALA A 49 8.09 0.70 12.88
CA ALA A 49 7.21 1.13 13.96
C ALA A 49 6.11 0.11 14.23
N TYR A 50 5.49 -0.42 13.17
CA TYR A 50 4.49 -1.48 13.28
C TYR A 50 5.05 -2.73 13.96
N ALA A 51 6.22 -3.21 13.55
CA ALA A 51 6.85 -4.39 14.13
C ALA A 51 7.15 -4.20 15.62
N VAL A 52 7.66 -3.03 16.00
CA VAL A 52 7.93 -2.70 17.42
C VAL A 52 6.64 -2.68 18.23
N VAL A 53 5.61 -2.01 17.73
CA VAL A 53 4.32 -1.88 18.43
C VAL A 53 3.60 -3.23 18.56
N LEU A 54 3.64 -4.06 17.51
CA LEU A 54 3.09 -5.40 17.52
C LEU A 54 3.80 -6.30 18.56
N GLY A 55 5.14 -6.25 18.58
CA GLY A 55 5.93 -7.00 19.56
C GLY A 55 5.67 -6.53 20.99
N ALA A 56 5.64 -5.21 21.21
CA ALA A 56 5.37 -4.61 22.51
C ALA A 56 3.98 -4.97 23.04
N GLU A 57 2.93 -4.89 22.22
CA GLU A 57 1.58 -5.31 22.62
C GLU A 57 1.53 -6.81 22.92
N GLY A 58 2.18 -7.64 22.09
CA GLY A 58 2.24 -9.07 22.33
C GLY A 58 2.86 -9.41 23.68
N VAL A 59 3.99 -8.78 24.03
CA VAL A 59 4.65 -8.97 25.33
C VAL A 59 3.81 -8.41 26.46
N TYR A 60 3.33 -7.17 26.32
CA TYR A 60 2.53 -6.50 27.34
C TYR A 60 1.26 -7.29 27.67
N THR A 61 0.43 -7.59 26.68
CA THR A 61 -0.83 -8.30 26.87
C THR A 61 -0.60 -9.73 27.39
N ARG A 62 0.47 -10.42 26.96
CA ARG A 62 0.82 -11.74 27.53
C ARG A 62 1.28 -11.67 28.99
N SER A 63 1.83 -10.56 29.46
CA SER A 63 2.24 -10.38 30.86
C SER A 63 1.05 -10.14 31.79
N GLN A 64 -0.04 -9.59 31.25
CA GLN A 64 -1.25 -9.26 32.00
C GLN A 64 -2.28 -10.40 32.02
N LEU A 65 -2.24 -11.32 31.04
CA LEU A 65 -3.22 -12.39 30.90
C LEU A 65 -2.67 -13.79 31.26
N PRO A 66 -3.42 -14.60 32.03
CA PRO A 66 -3.10 -16.00 32.30
C PRO A 66 -2.96 -16.88 31.05
N GLU A 67 -2.30 -18.05 31.19
CA GLU A 67 -2.20 -19.02 30.08
C GLU A 67 -3.56 -19.62 29.75
N GLY A 68 -3.86 -19.76 28.45
CA GLY A 68 -5.13 -20.27 27.96
C GLY A 68 -6.28 -19.25 27.90
N THR A 69 -6.10 -18.00 28.32
CA THR A 69 -7.15 -16.98 28.19
C THR A 69 -7.49 -16.74 26.71
N PRO A 70 -8.77 -16.84 26.30
CA PRO A 70 -9.20 -16.56 24.93
C PRO A 70 -8.78 -15.16 24.49
N GLY A 71 -8.21 -15.04 23.28
CA GLY A 71 -7.72 -13.77 22.73
C GLY A 71 -6.34 -13.34 23.21
N ARG A 72 -5.70 -14.09 24.12
CA ARG A 72 -4.31 -13.85 24.51
C ARG A 72 -3.37 -13.97 23.29
N PRO A 73 -2.43 -13.03 23.09
CA PRO A 73 -1.47 -13.13 22.00
C PRO A 73 -0.63 -14.40 22.14
N GLU A 74 -0.44 -15.11 21.04
CA GLU A 74 0.42 -16.29 20.92
C GLU A 74 1.81 -15.85 20.48
N VAL A 75 2.85 -16.51 21.01
CA VAL A 75 4.23 -16.11 20.75
C VAL A 75 4.61 -16.34 19.29
N LEU A 76 4.26 -17.49 18.71
CA LEU A 76 4.67 -17.84 17.36
C LEU A 76 4.08 -16.91 16.27
N PRO A 77 2.76 -16.63 16.24
CA PRO A 77 2.20 -15.67 15.27
C PRO A 77 2.78 -14.27 15.41
N VAL A 78 2.90 -13.76 16.65
CA VAL A 78 3.44 -12.42 16.90
C VAL A 78 4.91 -12.33 16.49
N ALA A 79 5.74 -13.28 16.91
CA ALA A 79 7.15 -13.31 16.54
C ALA A 79 7.34 -13.47 15.02
N GLY A 80 6.51 -14.27 14.36
CA GLY A 80 6.48 -14.42 12.91
C GLY A 80 6.15 -13.10 12.20
N GLY A 81 5.10 -12.40 12.65
CA GLY A 81 4.71 -11.10 12.09
C GLY A 81 5.79 -10.02 12.26
N VAL A 82 6.36 -9.91 13.47
CA VAL A 82 7.45 -8.98 13.79
C VAL A 82 8.69 -9.32 12.96
N GLY A 83 9.11 -10.58 12.97
CA GLY A 83 10.31 -11.05 12.27
C GLY A 83 10.21 -10.85 10.76
N ALA A 84 9.08 -11.20 10.14
CA ALA A 84 8.85 -11.00 8.71
C ALA A 84 8.86 -9.50 8.35
N THR A 85 8.22 -8.65 9.15
CA THR A 85 8.18 -7.20 8.90
C THR A 85 9.57 -6.57 9.02
N LEU A 86 10.36 -6.98 10.02
CA LEU A 86 11.74 -6.51 10.17
C LEU A 86 12.65 -7.05 9.07
N ALA A 87 12.48 -8.29 8.63
CA ALA A 87 13.23 -8.86 7.52
C ALA A 87 12.96 -8.09 6.21
N VAL A 88 11.69 -7.78 5.93
CA VAL A 88 11.29 -6.92 4.80
C VAL A 88 11.93 -5.54 4.93
N SER A 89 11.91 -4.95 6.12
CA SER A 89 12.54 -3.64 6.37
C SER A 89 14.05 -3.70 6.10
N ALA A 90 14.74 -4.74 6.54
CA ALA A 90 16.16 -4.93 6.27
C ALA A 90 16.46 -5.10 4.76
N LEU A 91 15.62 -5.83 4.03
CA LEU A 91 15.75 -5.98 2.57
C LEU A 91 15.57 -4.65 1.83
N VAL A 92 14.62 -3.82 2.26
CA VAL A 92 14.44 -2.47 1.70
C VAL A 92 15.62 -1.57 2.06
N ALA A 93 16.13 -1.65 3.28
CA ALA A 93 17.31 -0.89 3.72
C ALA A 93 18.61 -1.27 2.99
N ALA A 94 18.69 -2.49 2.45
CA ALA A 94 19.82 -2.93 1.62
C ALA A 94 19.89 -2.21 0.26
N ASN A 95 18.87 -1.42 -0.08
CA ASN A 95 18.82 -0.54 -1.25
C ASN A 95 19.14 -1.24 -2.58
N ASN A 96 18.57 -2.43 -2.75
CA ASN A 96 18.65 -3.21 -3.99
C ASN A 96 17.27 -3.24 -4.67
N ASP A 97 17.15 -2.52 -5.77
CA ASP A 97 15.90 -2.33 -6.52
C ASP A 97 15.23 -3.65 -6.92
N LEU A 98 16.01 -4.70 -7.20
CA LEU A 98 15.47 -6.03 -7.56
C LEU A 98 14.73 -6.71 -6.40
N LEU A 99 15.00 -6.29 -5.16
CA LEU A 99 14.44 -6.89 -3.94
C LEU A 99 13.24 -6.12 -3.38
N PHE A 100 12.94 -4.91 -3.87
CA PHE A 100 11.85 -4.10 -3.33
C PHE A 100 10.48 -4.74 -3.55
N THR A 101 10.13 -5.08 -4.79
CA THR A 101 8.85 -5.74 -5.11
C THR A 101 8.61 -7.02 -4.31
N PRO A 102 9.53 -8.01 -4.27
CA PRO A 102 9.31 -9.21 -3.47
C PRO A 102 9.27 -8.90 -1.96
N ALA A 103 10.07 -7.95 -1.45
CA ALA A 103 10.02 -7.55 -0.05
C ALA A 103 8.65 -6.94 0.30
N PHE A 104 8.10 -6.06 -0.53
CA PHE A 104 6.78 -5.47 -0.29
C PHE A 104 5.65 -6.50 -0.37
N ILE A 105 5.74 -7.50 -1.26
CA ILE A 105 4.77 -8.62 -1.31
C ILE A 105 4.82 -9.42 -0.01
N VAL A 106 6.01 -9.74 0.51
CA VAL A 106 6.14 -10.44 1.79
C VAL A 106 5.58 -9.60 2.93
N GLY A 107 5.85 -8.29 2.94
CA GLY A 107 5.30 -7.35 3.92
C GLY A 107 3.77 -7.27 3.88
N LEU A 108 3.19 -7.28 2.67
CA LEU A 108 1.75 -7.33 2.46
C LEU A 108 1.12 -8.60 3.02
N ILE A 109 1.71 -9.77 2.72
CA ILE A 109 1.22 -11.05 3.23
C ILE A 109 1.32 -11.11 4.75
N SER A 110 2.46 -10.66 5.31
CA SER A 110 2.69 -10.64 6.75
C SER A 110 1.69 -9.74 7.49
N SER A 111 1.54 -8.50 7.05
CA SER A 111 0.58 -7.54 7.64
C SER A 111 -0.87 -8.01 7.48
N GLY A 112 -1.22 -8.63 6.34
CA GLY A 112 -2.54 -9.23 6.13
C GLY A 112 -2.82 -10.42 7.04
N ALA A 113 -1.85 -11.31 7.24
CA ALA A 113 -1.96 -12.41 8.20
C ALA A 113 -2.12 -11.90 9.63
N MET A 114 -1.36 -10.86 10.00
CA MET A 114 -1.46 -10.25 11.32
C MET A 114 -2.76 -9.48 11.54
N LEU A 115 -3.32 -8.86 10.50
CA LEU A 115 -4.66 -8.28 10.53
C LEU A 115 -5.71 -9.37 10.81
N ALA A 116 -5.70 -10.47 10.05
CA ALA A 116 -6.62 -11.57 10.27
C ALA A 116 -6.48 -12.15 11.69
N TYR A 117 -5.24 -12.30 12.17
CA TYR A 117 -4.93 -12.78 13.51
C TYR A 117 -5.47 -11.85 14.62
N THR A 118 -5.27 -10.54 14.50
CA THR A 118 -5.72 -9.56 15.50
C THR A 118 -7.24 -9.37 15.49
N VAL A 119 -7.88 -9.46 14.32
CA VAL A 119 -9.35 -9.53 14.19
C VAL A 119 -9.87 -10.77 14.89
N LYS A 120 -9.29 -11.94 14.63
CA LYS A 120 -9.66 -13.19 15.32
C LYS A 120 -9.52 -13.06 16.83
N ARG A 121 -8.41 -12.52 17.32
CA ARG A 121 -8.21 -12.24 18.76
C ARG A 121 -9.30 -11.33 19.32
N THR A 122 -9.71 -10.31 18.58
CA THR A 122 -10.76 -9.38 19.01
C THR A 122 -12.11 -10.08 19.17
N ILE A 123 -12.44 -10.98 18.24
CA ILE A 123 -13.68 -11.78 18.28
C ILE A 123 -13.64 -12.79 19.43
N ASP A 124 -12.51 -13.48 19.61
CA ASP A 124 -12.32 -14.52 20.64
C ASP A 124 -12.24 -13.96 22.07
N THR A 125 -11.81 -12.70 22.22
CA THR A 125 -11.73 -12.04 23.52
C THR A 125 -13.14 -11.82 24.07
N LYS A 126 -13.41 -12.27 25.30
CA LYS A 126 -14.70 -11.99 25.95
C LYS A 126 -14.78 -10.50 26.31
N GLN A 127 -15.92 -9.88 26.04
CA GLN A 127 -16.18 -8.51 26.49
C GLN A 127 -16.57 -8.55 27.98
N ASP A 128 -16.01 -7.63 28.76
CA ASP A 128 -16.46 -7.32 30.10
C ASP A 128 -17.01 -5.90 30.08
N ASP A 129 -18.31 -5.75 30.36
CA ASP A 129 -18.99 -4.46 30.31
C ASP A 129 -18.66 -3.57 31.53
N SER A 130 -17.99 -4.14 32.54
CA SER A 130 -17.55 -3.41 33.73
C SER A 130 -16.16 -2.79 33.63
N ASP A 131 -15.41 -3.11 32.57
CA ASP A 131 -14.02 -2.69 32.38
C ASP A 131 -13.89 -1.79 31.14
N TRP A 132 -13.26 -0.60 31.29
CA TRP A 132 -13.09 0.39 30.21
C TRP A 132 -11.63 0.86 30.14
N PRO A 133 -10.94 0.80 28.97
CA PRO A 133 -11.46 0.53 27.62
C PRO A 133 -11.77 -0.95 27.31
N GLY A 134 -11.64 -1.83 28.31
CA GLY A 134 -12.06 -3.22 28.22
C GLY A 134 -11.07 -4.12 27.47
N PRO A 135 -11.18 -5.44 27.64
CA PRO A 135 -10.18 -6.40 27.16
C PRO A 135 -10.07 -6.48 25.63
N LYS A 136 -11.11 -6.07 24.89
CA LYS A 136 -11.10 -6.04 23.41
C LYS A 136 -10.34 -4.86 22.82
N ALA A 137 -10.06 -3.81 23.60
CA ALA A 137 -9.45 -2.59 23.07
C ALA A 137 -8.10 -2.87 22.41
N TRP A 138 -7.20 -3.57 23.10
CA TRP A 138 -5.86 -3.86 22.59
C TRP A 138 -5.84 -4.65 21.27
N PRO A 139 -6.50 -5.82 21.16
CA PRO A 139 -6.52 -6.55 19.90
C PRO A 139 -7.24 -5.77 18.79
N ALA A 140 -8.27 -4.98 19.09
CA ALA A 140 -8.96 -4.14 18.12
C ALA A 140 -8.06 -3.00 17.59
N THR A 141 -7.33 -2.33 18.47
CA THR A 141 -6.33 -1.32 18.08
C THR A 141 -5.25 -1.94 17.20
N MET A 142 -4.76 -3.13 17.55
CA MET A 142 -3.76 -3.83 16.72
C MET A 142 -4.30 -4.26 15.37
N ALA A 143 -5.59 -4.60 15.26
CA ALA A 143 -6.24 -4.82 13.97
C ALA A 143 -6.22 -3.56 13.11
N LEU A 144 -6.56 -2.40 13.69
CA LEU A 144 -6.51 -1.12 12.97
C LEU A 144 -5.07 -0.77 12.51
N ILE A 145 -4.08 -0.93 13.39
CA ILE A 145 -2.67 -0.66 13.04
C ILE A 145 -2.21 -1.62 11.94
N SER A 146 -2.57 -2.91 12.03
CA SER A 146 -2.23 -3.91 10.99
C SER A 146 -2.90 -3.59 9.65
N PHE A 147 -4.13 -3.05 9.67
CA PHE A 147 -4.81 -2.56 8.47
C PHE A 147 -4.05 -1.39 7.83
N PHE A 148 -3.55 -0.43 8.62
CA PHE A 148 -2.72 0.64 8.08
C PHE A 148 -1.40 0.11 7.51
N ALA A 149 -0.72 -0.80 8.21
CA ALA A 149 0.50 -1.43 7.70
C ALA A 149 0.26 -2.15 6.36
N LEU A 150 -0.85 -2.88 6.22
CA LEU A 150 -1.25 -3.51 4.97
C LEU A 150 -1.45 -2.47 3.85
N ASN A 151 -2.14 -1.36 4.12
CA ASN A 151 -2.32 -0.31 3.13
C ASN A 151 -1.00 0.34 2.70
N VAL A 152 -0.04 0.47 3.61
CA VAL A 152 1.29 1.00 3.31
C VAL A 152 2.02 0.08 2.33
N PHE A 153 1.97 -1.24 2.51
CA PHE A 153 2.57 -2.19 1.56
C PHE A 153 1.82 -2.22 0.21
N ILE A 154 0.50 -2.06 0.19
CA ILE A 154 -0.26 -1.90 -1.07
C ILE A 154 0.21 -0.67 -1.83
N GLN A 155 0.37 0.46 -1.14
CA GLN A 155 0.83 1.71 -1.74
C GLN A 155 2.27 1.58 -2.25
N ALA A 156 3.15 0.91 -1.50
CA ALA A 156 4.52 0.63 -1.92
C ALA A 156 4.57 -0.20 -3.21
N ILE A 157 3.79 -1.30 -3.29
CA ILE A 157 3.70 -2.12 -4.50
C ILE A 157 3.17 -1.32 -5.69
N ARG A 158 2.14 -0.49 -5.46
CA ARG A 158 1.59 0.38 -6.52
C ARG A 158 2.56 1.43 -7.01
N ALA A 159 3.48 1.89 -6.16
CA ALA A 159 4.51 2.84 -6.54
C ALA A 159 5.63 2.18 -7.38
N GLU A 160 5.89 0.88 -7.20
CA GLU A 160 6.90 0.12 -7.95
C GLU A 160 6.43 -0.36 -9.35
N LEU A 161 5.12 -0.47 -9.59
CA LEU A 161 4.52 -0.97 -10.84
C LEU A 161 4.23 0.13 -11.87
#